data_AF-A0A957HF17-F1
#
_entry.id   AF-A0A957HF17-F1
#
_cell.length_a   1.000
_cell.length_b   1.000
_cell.length_c   1.000
_cell.angle_alpha   90.00
_cell.angle_beta   90.00
_cell.angle_gamma   90.00
#
_symmetry.space_group_name_H-M   'P 1'
#
loop_
_entity.id
_entity.type
_entity.pdbx_description
1 polymer ?
#
loop_
_entity_poly.entity_id
_entity_poly.type
_entity_poly.pdbx_seq_one_letter_code
_entity_poly.pdbx_strand_id
1 'polypeptide(L)'
;MNRYSYLAQMAANAETIRRMVMGISDEQARWKPDENSWSMLEVINHLYDEERADFRVRLNHILHMPDQEAPTIDPQAWVTERAYNSRELAPS
;
A
#
# COMPACT_ATOMS: atom_id res chain seq x y z
N MET A 1 -12.26 -1.35 -22.93
CA MET A 1 -12.11 -1.97 -21.60
C MET A 1 -13.30 -1.57 -20.72
N ASN A 2 -13.82 -2.46 -19.86
CA ASN A 2 -15.05 -2.21 -19.07
C ASN A 2 -14.71 -1.75 -17.64
N ARG A 3 -15.28 -0.64 -17.16
CA ARG A 3 -15.10 -0.15 -15.77
C ARG A 3 -15.37 -1.24 -14.73
N TYR A 4 -16.39 -2.08 -14.94
CA TYR A 4 -16.74 -3.15 -14.02
C TYR A 4 -15.66 -4.22 -13.91
N SER A 5 -14.91 -4.51 -14.98
CA SER A 5 -13.83 -5.51 -14.91
C SER A 5 -12.66 -5.00 -14.07
N TYR A 6 -12.37 -3.70 -14.09
CA TYR A 6 -11.33 -3.13 -13.23
C TYR A 6 -11.71 -3.13 -11.76
N LEU A 7 -12.95 -2.74 -11.43
CA LEU A 7 -13.43 -2.78 -10.05
C LEU A 7 -13.40 -4.20 -9.48
N ALA A 8 -13.84 -5.19 -10.28
CA ALA A 8 -13.77 -6.60 -9.91
C ALA A 8 -12.31 -7.06 -9.72
N GLN A 9 -11.40 -6.64 -10.59
CA GLN A 9 -9.98 -6.99 -10.48
C GLN A 9 -9.34 -6.37 -9.24
N MET A 10 -9.62 -5.11 -8.91
CA MET A 10 -9.11 -4.46 -7.70
C MET A 10 -9.58 -5.18 -6.43
N ALA A 11 -10.87 -5.54 -6.36
CA ALA A 11 -11.40 -6.31 -5.24
C ALA A 11 -10.77 -7.70 -5.13
N ALA A 12 -10.60 -8.39 -6.26
CA ALA A 12 -9.94 -9.70 -6.30
C ALA A 12 -8.48 -9.61 -5.84
N ASN A 13 -7.73 -8.60 -6.28
CA ASN A 13 -6.33 -8.40 -5.90
C ASN A 13 -6.18 -8.12 -4.40
N ALA A 14 -7.05 -7.29 -3.82
CA ALA A 14 -7.05 -7.04 -2.38
C ALA A 14 -7.27 -8.33 -1.58
N GLU A 15 -8.21 -9.17 -2.02
CA GLU A 15 -8.46 -10.47 -1.40
C GLU A 15 -7.28 -11.44 -1.60
N THR A 16 -6.63 -11.45 -2.76
CA THR A 16 -5.42 -12.24 -3.00
C THR A 16 -4.29 -11.84 -2.05
N ILE A 17 -4.03 -10.54 -1.88
CA ILE A 17 -3.01 -10.04 -0.95
C ILE A 17 -3.34 -10.49 0.47
N ARG A 18 -4.59 -10.31 0.91
CA ARG A 18 -5.06 -10.75 2.24
C ARG A 18 -4.82 -12.23 2.47
N ARG A 19 -5.09 -13.08 1.48
CA ARG A 19 -4.83 -14.53 1.55
C ARG A 19 -3.36 -14.88 1.59
N MET A 20 -2.52 -14.14 0.87
CA MET A 20 -1.06 -14.37 0.85
C MET A 20 -0.41 -14.10 2.21
N VAL A 21 -0.93 -13.14 2.98
CA VAL A 21 -0.37 -12.77 4.29
C VAL A 21 -1.06 -13.45 5.48
N MET A 22 -2.11 -14.25 5.23
CA MET A 22 -2.84 -14.93 6.28
C MET A 22 -2.00 -16.03 6.94
N GLY A 23 -1.98 -16.05 8.27
CA GLY A 23 -1.29 -17.08 9.05
C GLY A 23 0.22 -16.88 9.17
N ILE A 24 0.75 -15.77 8.65
CA ILE A 24 2.14 -15.37 8.84
C ILE A 24 2.32 -14.87 10.28
N SER A 25 3.41 -15.30 10.94
CA SER A 25 3.76 -14.80 12.27
C SER A 25 4.32 -13.37 12.23
N ASP A 26 4.30 -12.68 13.37
CA ASP A 26 4.88 -11.33 13.49
C ASP A 26 6.38 -11.31 13.12
N GLU A 27 7.12 -12.35 13.54
CA GLU A 27 8.53 -12.53 13.18
C GLU A 27 8.72 -12.65 11.66
N GLN A 28 7.92 -13.50 11.00
CA GLN A 28 7.99 -13.66 9.54
C GLN A 28 7.60 -12.39 8.79
N ALA A 29 6.62 -11.65 9.30
CA ALA A 29 6.17 -10.40 8.69
C ALA A 29 7.25 -9.29 8.77
N ARG A 30 8.05 -9.27 9.84
CA ARG A 30 9.11 -8.28 10.07
C ARG A 30 10.45 -8.64 9.46
N TRP A 31 10.69 -9.93 9.18
CA TRP A 31 11.94 -10.40 8.60
C TRP A 31 12.26 -9.73 7.26
N LYS A 32 13.55 -9.42 7.06
CA LYS A 32 14.10 -8.83 5.84
C LYS A 32 15.18 -9.77 5.29
N PRO A 33 15.22 -10.03 3.97
CA PRO A 33 16.27 -10.88 3.39
C PRO A 33 17.65 -10.22 3.39
N ASP A 34 17.69 -8.89 3.33
CA ASP A 34 18.88 -8.05 3.40
C ASP A 34 18.50 -6.62 3.85
N GLU A 35 19.50 -5.75 4.02
CA GLU A 35 19.31 -4.37 4.52
C GLU A 35 18.57 -3.46 3.54
N ASN A 36 18.58 -3.76 2.23
CA ASN A 36 18.00 -2.94 1.17
C ASN A 36 16.58 -3.39 0.79
N SER A 37 16.24 -4.66 1.03
CA SER A 37 14.91 -5.21 0.77
C SER A 37 13.89 -4.73 1.81
N TRP A 38 12.61 -4.73 1.45
CA TRP A 38 11.51 -4.51 2.41
C TRP A 38 11.03 -5.83 3.01
N SER A 39 10.62 -5.80 4.27
CA SER A 39 9.85 -6.89 4.88
C SER A 39 8.43 -6.94 4.30
N MET A 40 7.74 -8.05 4.56
CA MET A 40 6.34 -8.16 4.17
C MET A 40 5.46 -7.11 4.87
N LEU A 41 5.74 -6.79 6.13
CA LEU A 41 5.03 -5.73 6.86
C LEU A 41 5.26 -4.35 6.24
N GLU A 42 6.49 -4.07 5.81
CA GLU A 42 6.83 -2.81 5.11
C GLU A 42 6.08 -2.71 3.77
N VAL A 43 6.02 -3.79 2.99
CA VAL A 43 5.27 -3.84 1.73
C VAL A 43 3.77 -3.60 1.94
N ILE A 44 3.15 -4.27 2.93
CA ILE A 44 1.71 -4.12 3.18
C ILE A 44 1.35 -2.70 3.63
N ASN A 45 2.17 -2.09 4.49
CA ASN A 45 1.96 -0.69 4.89
C ASN A 45 2.17 0.28 3.73
N HIS A 46 3.15 0.03 2.87
CA HIS A 46 3.37 0.82 1.66
C HIS A 46 2.14 0.77 0.74
N LEU A 47 1.60 -0.42 0.44
CA LEU A 47 0.39 -0.56 -0.38
C LEU A 47 -0.82 0.16 0.23
N TYR A 48 -0.99 0.08 1.54
CA TYR A 48 -2.07 0.77 2.25
C TYR A 48 -1.95 2.30 2.15
N ASP A 49 -0.74 2.84 2.34
CA ASP A 49 -0.52 4.28 2.29
C ASP A 49 -0.58 4.82 0.85
N GLU A 50 -0.10 4.07 -0.16
CA GLU A 50 -0.24 4.40 -1.59
C GLU A 50 -1.71 4.52 -2.01
N GLU A 51 -2.56 3.53 -1.66
CA GLU A 51 -3.99 3.56 -2.00
C GLU A 51 -4.67 4.81 -1.43
N ARG A 52 -4.25 5.26 -0.24
CA ARG A 52 -4.89 6.37 0.47
C ARG A 52 -4.35 7.73 0.10
N ALA A 53 -3.03 7.85 -0.06
CA ALA A 53 -2.30 9.10 -0.17
C ALA A 53 -1.77 9.40 -1.58
N ASP A 54 -1.65 8.38 -2.44
CA ASP A 54 -1.26 8.56 -3.84
C ASP A 54 -2.46 8.35 -4.77
N PHE A 55 -2.92 7.11 -4.96
CA PHE A 55 -3.89 6.77 -6.00
C PHE A 55 -5.22 7.52 -5.85
N ARG A 56 -5.79 7.50 -4.64
CA ARG A 56 -7.05 8.23 -4.36
C ARG A 56 -6.89 9.73 -4.49
N VAL A 57 -5.75 10.30 -4.06
CA VAL A 57 -5.49 11.74 -4.14
C VAL A 57 -5.32 12.15 -5.61
N ARG A 58 -4.51 11.43 -6.38
CA ARG A 58 -4.33 11.68 -7.82
C ARG A 58 -5.64 11.57 -8.59
N LEU A 59 -6.44 10.53 -8.32
CA LEU A 59 -7.75 10.39 -8.97
C LEU A 59 -8.67 11.57 -8.64
N ASN A 60 -8.67 12.04 -7.39
CA ASN A 60 -9.44 13.22 -7.00
C ASN A 60 -8.97 14.48 -7.73
N HIS A 61 -7.65 14.71 -7.82
CA HIS A 61 -7.09 15.84 -8.57
C HIS A 61 -7.48 15.79 -10.05
N ILE A 62 -7.34 14.64 -10.70
CA ILE A 62 -7.71 14.45 -12.12
C ILE A 62 -9.19 14.80 -12.36
N LEU A 63 -10.08 14.38 -11.45
CA LEU A 63 -11.51 14.54 -11.62
C LEU A 63 -12.05 15.92 -11.23
N HIS A 64 -11.40 16.61 -10.29
CA HIS A 64 -11.97 17.78 -9.63
C HIS A 64 -11.06 19.02 -9.62
N MET A 65 -9.77 18.87 -9.89
CA MET A 65 -8.79 19.96 -9.82
C MET A 65 -7.80 19.89 -11.00
N PRO A 66 -8.28 19.85 -12.28
CA PRO A 66 -7.43 19.57 -13.43
C PRO A 66 -6.33 20.62 -13.69
N ASP A 67 -6.54 21.86 -13.22
CA ASP A 67 -5.57 22.95 -13.36
C ASP A 67 -4.61 23.07 -12.16
N GLN A 68 -4.71 22.17 -11.17
CA GLN A 68 -3.84 22.15 -10.00
C GLN A 68 -2.89 20.96 -10.07
N GLU A 69 -1.62 21.20 -9.78
CA GLU A 69 -0.65 20.12 -9.61
C GLU A 69 -1.01 19.26 -8.39
N ALA A 70 -0.86 17.95 -8.54
CA ALA A 70 -1.00 17.02 -7.43
C ALA A 70 0.17 17.22 -6.45
N PRO A 71 -0.06 17.03 -5.13
CA PRO A 71 0.99 17.17 -4.14
C PRO A 71 2.15 16.20 -4.41
N THR A 72 3.38 16.66 -4.18
CA THR A 72 4.57 15.80 -4.19
C THR A 72 4.57 14.89 -2.97
N ILE A 73 4.96 13.64 -3.16
CA ILE A 73 5.08 12.62 -2.11
C ILE A 73 6.37 11.82 -2.31
N ASP A 74 6.85 11.18 -1.24
CA ASP A 74 7.96 10.21 -1.28
C ASP A 74 7.53 8.89 -0.61
N PRO A 75 6.87 7.99 -1.35
CA PRO A 75 6.36 6.74 -0.80
C PRO A 75 7.45 5.77 -0.34
N GLN A 76 8.66 5.90 -0.87
CA GLN A 76 9.80 5.08 -0.45
C GLN A 76 10.33 5.58 0.91
N ALA A 77 10.46 6.90 1.08
CA ALA A 77 10.88 7.46 2.36
C ALA A 77 9.91 7.10 3.50
N TRP A 78 8.60 7.06 3.23
CA TRP A 78 7.58 6.72 4.22
C TRP A 78 7.83 5.40 4.96
N VAL A 79 8.47 4.42 4.31
CA VAL A 79 8.79 3.13 4.93
C VAL A 79 9.61 3.34 6.21
N THR A 80 10.59 4.24 6.13
CA THR A 80 11.45 4.61 7.25
C THR A 80 10.83 5.70 8.12
N GLU A 81 10.31 6.78 7.53
CA GLU A 81 9.76 7.93 8.26
C GLU A 81 8.57 7.57 9.15
N ARG A 82 7.76 6.59 8.72
CA ARG A 82 6.57 6.14 9.44
C ARG A 82 6.80 4.81 10.19
N ALA A 83 8.05 4.36 10.27
CA ALA A 83 8.50 3.18 10.97
C ALA A 83 7.62 1.94 10.69
N TYR A 84 7.42 1.59 9.42
CA TYR A 84 6.49 0.52 9.03
C TYR A 84 6.80 -0.82 9.70
N ASN A 85 8.08 -1.18 9.81
CA ASN A 85 8.51 -2.42 10.46
C ASN A 85 8.30 -2.42 11.99
N SER A 86 7.86 -1.31 12.59
CA SER A 86 7.53 -1.22 14.03
C SER A 86 6.03 -1.10 14.29
N ARG A 87 5.19 -1.09 13.25
CA ARG A 87 3.73 -1.03 13.42
C ARG A 87 3.20 -2.36 13.95
N GLU A 88 2.11 -2.29 14.71
CA GLU A 88 1.39 -3.49 15.11
C GLU A 88 0.72 -4.14 13.88
N LEU A 89 0.79 -5.47 13.81
CA LEU A 89 -0.09 -6.27 12.96
C LEU A 89 -1.51 -6.22 13.56
N ALA A 90 -2.15 -5.05 13.53
CA ALA A 90 -3.54 -4.98 13.93
C ALA A 90 -4.37 -5.83 12.97
N PRO A 91 -5.33 -6.63 13.45
CA PRO A 91 -6.33 -7.22 12.58
C PRO A 91 -7.15 -6.08 11.97
N SER A 92 -7.03 -5.91 10.66
CA SER A 92 -7.90 -5.06 9.86
C SER A 92 -9.32 -5.63 9.80
#